data_AF-A0AAV4IC04-F1
#
_entry.id   AF-A0AAV4IC04-F1
#
_cell.length_a   1.000
_cell.length_b   1.000
_cell.length_c   1.000
_cell.angle_alpha   90.00
_cell.angle_beta   90.00
_cell.angle_gamma   90.00
#
_symmetry.space_group_name_H-M   'P 1'
#
loop_
_entity.id
_entity.type
_entity.pdbx_description
1 polymer ?
#
loop_
_entity_poly.entity_id
_entity_poly.type
_entity_poly.pdbx_seq_one_letter_code
_entity_poly.pdbx_strand_id
1 'polypeptide(L)'
;MPYTFVTFDLAVVKKAYDIVWQKPHINKTVIIHLGVFHTIMSYLGALGKLVTGSGFEEIVTEARLCVHGSIDGVVGGKKYNRAIRVHVTVLEALERLLFAKFEQDTDLQLTRDFTPDM
;
A
#
# COMPACT_ATOMS: atom_id res chain seq x y z
N MET A 1 11.65 0.71 33.95
CA MET A 1 10.71 -0.36 33.51
C MET A 1 10.51 -0.19 32.01
N PRO A 2 10.74 -1.23 31.19
CA PRO A 2 10.55 -1.13 29.75
C PRO A 2 9.05 -1.05 29.40
N TYR A 3 8.72 -0.22 28.42
CA TYR A 3 7.39 -0.18 27.80
C TYR A 3 7.28 -1.31 26.78
N THR A 4 6.10 -1.90 26.68
CA THR A 4 5.77 -2.94 25.70
C THR A 4 4.74 -2.39 24.73
N PHE A 5 5.12 -2.30 23.46
CA PHE A 5 4.22 -1.91 22.40
C PHE A 5 3.58 -3.16 21.78
N VAL A 6 2.26 -3.17 21.71
CA VAL A 6 1.49 -4.25 21.08
C VAL A 6 0.56 -3.66 20.03
N THR A 7 0.59 -4.22 18.84
CA THR A 7 -0.28 -3.81 17.74
C THR A 7 -1.31 -4.90 17.48
N PHE A 8 -2.58 -4.53 17.38
CA PHE A 8 -3.66 -5.48 17.07
C PHE A 8 -4.56 -4.94 15.97
N ASP A 9 -5.29 -5.83 15.31
CA ASP A 9 -6.39 -5.42 14.43
C ASP A 9 -7.54 -4.81 15.22
N LEU A 10 -8.34 -3.96 14.58
CA LEU A 10 -9.41 -3.16 15.21
C LEU A 10 -10.33 -3.99 16.13
N ALA A 11 -10.71 -5.20 15.72
CA ALA A 11 -11.59 -6.06 16.51
C ALA A 11 -10.92 -6.54 17.82
N VAL A 12 -9.61 -6.80 17.78
CA VAL A 12 -8.83 -7.29 18.92
C VAL A 12 -8.37 -6.13 19.82
N VAL A 13 -8.05 -4.98 19.23
CA VAL A 13 -7.72 -3.73 19.97
C VAL A 13 -8.78 -3.39 21.00
N LYS A 14 -10.07 -3.49 20.63
CA LYS A 14 -11.19 -3.20 21.54
C LYS A 14 -11.10 -4.04 22.83
N LYS A 15 -10.91 -5.36 22.67
CA LYS A 15 -10.74 -6.28 23.82
C LYS A 15 -9.44 -6.03 24.57
N ALA A 16 -8.36 -5.69 23.87
CA ALA A 16 -7.08 -5.40 24.50
C ALA A 16 -7.16 -4.18 25.42
N TYR A 17 -7.86 -3.12 24.98
CA TYR A 17 -8.12 -1.95 25.81
C TYR A 17 -8.93 -2.30 27.06
N ASP A 18 -9.99 -3.10 26.91
CA ASP A 18 -10.79 -3.56 28.05
C ASP A 18 -9.92 -4.27 29.10
N ILE A 19 -9.01 -5.15 28.66
CA ILE A 19 -8.09 -5.88 29.56
C ILE A 19 -7.09 -4.93 30.24
N VAL A 20 -6.51 -4.00 29.50
CA VAL A 20 -5.54 -3.03 30.04
C VAL A 20 -6.21 -2.14 31.10
N TRP A 21 -7.42 -1.66 30.83
CA TRP A 21 -8.17 -0.79 31.72
C TRP A 21 -8.73 -1.47 32.97
N GLN A 22 -8.92 -2.79 32.97
CA GLN A 22 -9.31 -3.52 34.18
C GLN A 22 -8.24 -3.49 35.27
N LYS A 23 -6.95 -3.41 34.91
CA LYS A 23 -5.82 -3.43 35.86
C LYS A 23 -4.74 -2.40 35.47
N PRO A 24 -5.04 -1.09 35.54
CA PRO A 24 -4.16 -0.05 35.04
C PRO A 24 -2.81 0.00 35.77
N HIS A 25 -2.78 -0.31 37.07
CA HIS A 25 -1.53 -0.32 37.85
C HIS A 25 -0.56 -1.43 37.44
N ILE A 26 -1.09 -2.56 36.96
CA ILE A 26 -0.30 -3.71 36.48
C ILE A 26 0.10 -3.48 35.02
N ASN A 27 -0.81 -2.97 34.21
CA ASN A 27 -0.64 -2.85 32.76
C ASN A 27 -0.13 -1.47 32.29
N LYS A 28 0.35 -0.61 33.20
CA LYS A 28 0.81 0.77 32.91
C LYS A 28 1.93 0.89 31.89
N THR A 29 2.65 -0.19 31.62
CA THR A 29 3.75 -0.23 30.64
C THR A 29 3.32 -0.75 29.27
N VAL A 30 2.09 -1.25 29.13
CA VAL A 30 1.56 -1.77 27.86
C VAL A 30 0.92 -0.64 27.07
N ILE A 31 1.44 -0.38 25.88
CA ILE A 31 0.90 0.63 24.96
C ILE A 31 0.29 -0.11 23.77
N ILE A 32 -1.02 0.06 23.58
CA ILE A 32 -1.77 -0.55 22.49
C ILE A 32 -1.75 0.39 21.28
N HIS A 33 -1.29 -0.13 20.14
CA HIS A 33 -1.37 0.51 18.84
C HIS A 33 -2.45 -0.15 17.98
N LEU A 34 -3.20 0.67 17.24
CA LEU A 34 -4.12 0.18 16.24
C LEU A 34 -3.36 -0.26 14.99
N GLY A 35 -3.51 -1.53 14.62
CA GLY A 35 -2.95 -2.08 13.40
C GLY A 35 -3.65 -1.52 12.17
N VAL A 36 -2.87 -0.96 11.25
CA VAL A 36 -3.35 -0.37 10.00
C VAL A 36 -3.41 -1.38 8.85
N PHE A 37 -3.05 -2.64 9.09
CA PHE A 37 -2.91 -3.66 8.05
C PHE A 37 -4.20 -3.86 7.23
N HIS A 38 -5.32 -4.10 7.92
CA HIS A 38 -6.62 -4.22 7.26
C HIS A 38 -7.07 -2.93 6.58
N THR A 39 -6.74 -1.76 7.16
CA THR A 39 -7.05 -0.46 6.54
C THR A 39 -6.34 -0.30 5.21
N ILE A 40 -5.06 -0.69 5.12
CA ILE A 40 -4.30 -0.64 3.86
C ILE A 40 -4.90 -1.65 2.85
N MET A 41 -5.24 -2.86 3.27
CA MET A 41 -5.89 -3.84 2.37
C MET A 41 -7.23 -3.33 1.83
N SER A 42 -8.05 -2.70 2.67
CA SER A 42 -9.31 -2.07 2.23
C SER A 42 -9.07 -0.92 1.25
N TYR A 43 -8.05 -0.10 1.51
CA TYR A 43 -7.66 0.98 0.59
C TYR A 43 -7.21 0.42 -0.77
N LEU A 44 -6.38 -0.63 -0.80
CA LEU A 44 -5.99 -1.30 -2.04
C LEU A 44 -7.19 -1.87 -2.80
N GLY A 45 -8.15 -2.46 -2.10
CA GLY A 45 -9.40 -2.92 -2.71
C GLY A 45 -10.24 -1.78 -3.30
N ALA A 46 -10.25 -0.61 -2.66
CA ALA A 46 -10.90 0.58 -3.19
C ALA A 46 -10.18 1.14 -4.43
N LEU A 47 -8.84 1.15 -4.42
CA LEU A 47 -8.03 1.51 -5.58
C LEU A 47 -8.28 0.56 -6.76
N GLY A 48 -8.33 -0.74 -6.51
CA GLY A 48 -8.66 -1.71 -7.56
C GLY A 48 -10.04 -1.46 -8.21
N LYS A 49 -11.04 -1.12 -7.39
CA LYS A 49 -12.36 -0.69 -7.91
C LYS A 49 -12.30 0.59 -8.73
N LEU A 50 -11.47 1.55 -8.33
CA LEU A 50 -11.29 2.83 -9.04
C LEU A 50 -10.70 2.60 -10.45
N VAL A 51 -9.77 1.66 -10.59
CA VAL A 51 -9.10 1.37 -11.86
C VAL A 51 -9.79 0.27 -12.68
N THR A 52 -10.94 -0.23 -12.23
CA THR A 52 -11.69 -1.26 -12.97
C THR A 52 -12.14 -0.71 -14.33
N GLY A 53 -11.86 -1.44 -15.40
CA GLY A 53 -12.19 -1.03 -16.77
C GLY A 53 -11.26 0.02 -17.38
N SER A 54 -10.17 0.41 -16.69
CA SER A 54 -9.20 1.40 -17.19
C SER A 54 -8.11 0.82 -18.09
N GLY A 55 -8.07 -0.50 -18.29
CA GLY A 55 -6.92 -1.19 -18.90
C GLY A 55 -5.83 -1.62 -17.89
N PHE A 56 -6.04 -1.37 -16.58
CA PHE A 56 -5.06 -1.67 -15.54
C PHE A 56 -4.70 -3.16 -15.48
N GLU A 57 -5.69 -4.05 -15.60
CA GLU A 57 -5.48 -5.50 -15.51
C GLU A 57 -4.65 -6.02 -16.69
N GLU A 58 -4.89 -5.47 -17.87
CA GLU A 58 -4.17 -5.73 -19.11
C GLU A 58 -2.72 -5.27 -18.98
N ILE A 59 -2.48 -4.02 -18.55
CA ILE A 59 -1.12 -3.49 -18.34
C ILE A 59 -0.34 -4.36 -17.35
N VAL A 60 -0.96 -4.71 -16.22
CA VAL A 60 -0.33 -5.53 -15.17
C VAL A 60 -0.01 -6.94 -15.67
N THR A 61 -0.87 -7.52 -16.51
CA THR A 61 -0.67 -8.84 -17.11
C THR A 61 0.45 -8.81 -18.15
N GLU A 62 0.39 -7.88 -19.09
CA GLU A 62 1.35 -7.75 -20.20
C GLU A 62 2.75 -7.38 -19.68
N ALA A 63 2.83 -6.54 -18.64
CA ALA A 63 4.08 -6.22 -17.96
C ALA A 63 4.62 -7.36 -17.07
N ARG A 64 3.94 -8.51 -17.01
CA ARG A 64 4.30 -9.69 -16.20
C ARG A 64 4.43 -9.41 -14.70
N LEU A 65 3.75 -8.38 -14.21
CA LEU A 65 3.71 -8.04 -12.79
C LEU A 65 2.81 -9.00 -12.00
N CYS A 66 1.73 -9.47 -12.64
CA CYS A 66 0.86 -10.48 -12.09
C CYS A 66 0.25 -11.33 -13.22
N VAL A 67 0.15 -12.64 -13.00
CA VAL A 67 -0.58 -13.53 -13.91
C VAL A 67 -2.08 -13.28 -13.77
N HIS A 68 -2.82 -13.39 -14.88
CA HIS A 68 -4.26 -13.13 -14.96
C HIS A 68 -5.06 -13.84 -13.86
N GLY A 69 -4.80 -15.12 -13.58
CA GLY A 69 -5.50 -15.88 -12.53
C GLY A 69 -5.24 -15.44 -11.09
N SER A 70 -4.40 -14.41 -10.87
CA SER A 70 -4.12 -13.84 -9.56
C SER A 70 -4.48 -12.36 -9.44
N ILE A 71 -5.01 -11.75 -10.51
CA ILE A 71 -5.35 -10.32 -10.55
C ILE A 71 -6.46 -9.96 -9.58
N ASP A 72 -7.47 -10.81 -9.43
CA ASP A 72 -8.57 -10.57 -8.46
C ASP A 72 -8.06 -10.37 -7.02
N GLY A 73 -6.97 -11.06 -6.66
CA GLY A 73 -6.32 -10.91 -5.37
C GLY A 73 -5.59 -9.58 -5.20
N VAL A 74 -5.07 -9.02 -6.30
CA VAL A 74 -4.40 -7.72 -6.38
C VAL A 74 -5.43 -6.60 -6.36
N VAL A 75 -6.36 -6.61 -7.31
CA VAL A 75 -7.45 -5.62 -7.46
C VAL A 75 -8.34 -5.61 -6.23
N GLY A 76 -8.61 -6.78 -5.64
CA GLY A 76 -9.38 -6.88 -4.40
C GLY A 76 -8.62 -6.48 -3.13
N GLY A 77 -7.32 -6.15 -3.20
CA GLY A 77 -6.48 -5.82 -2.05
C GLY A 77 -6.24 -6.97 -1.06
N LYS A 78 -6.71 -8.19 -1.37
CA LYS A 78 -6.67 -9.37 -0.49
C LYS A 78 -5.29 -10.01 -0.41
N LYS A 79 -4.45 -9.79 -1.43
CA LYS A 79 -3.06 -10.28 -1.49
C LYS A 79 -2.10 -9.13 -1.24
N TYR A 80 -2.07 -8.63 -0.01
CA TYR A 80 -1.34 -7.41 0.41
C TYR A 80 0.03 -7.20 -0.26
N ASN A 81 1.00 -8.11 -0.06
CA ASN A 81 2.36 -7.95 -0.58
C ASN A 81 2.40 -7.83 -2.11
N ARG A 82 1.52 -8.56 -2.80
CA ARG A 82 1.43 -8.51 -4.26
C ARG A 82 0.72 -7.24 -4.71
N ALA A 83 -0.38 -6.89 -4.06
CA ALA A 83 -1.17 -5.71 -4.37
C ALA A 83 -0.34 -4.43 -4.22
N ILE A 84 0.37 -4.26 -3.10
CA ILE A 84 1.29 -3.13 -2.90
C ILE A 84 2.33 -3.05 -4.00
N ARG A 85 3.01 -4.18 -4.31
CA ARG A 85 4.03 -4.21 -5.36
C ARG A 85 3.47 -3.75 -6.69
N VAL A 86 2.35 -4.33 -7.13
CA VAL A 86 1.73 -4.00 -8.42
C VAL A 86 1.30 -2.54 -8.46
N HIS A 87 0.57 -2.04 -7.46
CA HIS A 87 0.08 -0.66 -7.46
C HIS A 87 1.23 0.36 -7.41
N VAL A 88 2.27 0.13 -6.60
CA VAL A 88 3.43 1.03 -6.53
C VAL A 88 4.22 1.01 -7.84
N THR A 89 4.43 -0.16 -8.45
CA THR A 89 5.13 -0.25 -9.74
C THR A 89 4.35 0.46 -10.85
N VAL A 90 3.03 0.31 -10.90
CA VAL A 90 2.20 1.02 -11.88
C VAL A 90 2.19 2.53 -11.62
N LEU A 91 2.09 2.95 -10.36
CA LEU A 91 2.16 4.37 -9.99
C LEU A 91 3.46 5.01 -10.48
N GLU A 92 4.59 4.36 -10.21
CA GLU A 92 5.91 4.85 -10.62
C GLU A 92 6.02 4.98 -12.16
N ALA A 93 5.50 4.00 -12.90
CA ALA A 93 5.46 4.07 -14.36
C ALA A 93 4.57 5.22 -14.86
N LEU A 94 3.41 5.44 -14.23
CA LEU A 94 2.52 6.56 -14.56
C LEU A 94 3.15 7.91 -14.24
N GLU A 95 3.88 8.04 -13.13
CA GLU A 95 4.62 9.25 -12.77
C GLU A 95 5.70 9.58 -13.80
N ARG A 96 6.45 8.58 -14.28
CA ARG A 96 7.42 8.77 -15.37
C ARG A 96 6.77 9.25 -16.66
N LEU A 97 5.62 8.67 -17.02
CA LEU A 97 4.87 9.09 -18.21
C LEU A 97 4.32 10.51 -18.07
N LEU A 98 3.79 10.85 -16.89
CA LEU A 98 3.30 12.19 -16.58
C LEU A 98 4.44 13.21 -16.66
N PHE A 99 5.61 12.87 -16.11
CA PHE A 99 6.79 13.73 -16.17
C PHE A 99 7.29 13.92 -17.62
N ALA A 100 7.39 12.83 -18.39
CA ALA A 100 7.76 12.93 -19.81
C ALA A 100 6.78 13.79 -20.62
N LYS A 101 5.49 13.75 -20.28
CA LYS A 101 4.48 14.61 -20.89
C LYS A 101 4.66 16.08 -20.49
N PHE A 102 4.95 16.34 -19.22
CA PHE A 102 5.25 17.67 -18.72
C PHE A 102 6.49 18.28 -19.40
N GLU A 103 7.58 17.52 -19.56
CA GLU A 103 8.78 17.96 -20.29
C GLU A 103 8.46 18.41 -21.71
N GLN A 104 7.63 17.64 -22.43
CA GLN A 104 7.20 17.96 -23.80
C GLN A 104 6.35 19.22 -23.89
N ASP A 105 5.43 19.41 -22.93
CA ASP A 105 4.49 20.53 -22.96
C ASP A 105 5.13 21.86 -22.54
N THR A 106 6.25 21.82 -21.83
CA THR A 106 6.89 23.03 -21.28
C THR A 106 8.17 23.45 -22.02
N ASP A 107 8.57 22.73 -23.08
CA ASP A 107 9.84 22.88 -23.83
C ASP A 107 11.08 22.99 -22.91
N LEU A 108 10.98 22.39 -21.73
CA LEU A 108 12.05 22.35 -20.74
C LEU A 108 12.88 21.10 -21.03
N GLN A 109 14.01 21.29 -21.72
CA GLN A 109 15.07 20.29 -21.77
C GLN A 109 15.83 20.32 -20.43
N LEU A 110 15.25 19.72 -19.39
CA LEU A 110 16.02 19.40 -18.20
C LEU A 110 17.02 18.31 -18.60
N THR A 111 18.31 18.64 -18.61
CA THR A 111 19.38 17.69 -18.93
C THR A 111 19.23 16.47 -18.03
N ARG A 112 18.98 15.30 -18.63
CA ARG A 112 18.94 14.02 -17.95
C ARG A 112 20.37 13.59 -17.59
N ASP A 113 20.97 14.27 -16.63
CA ASP A 113 22.24 13.86 -16.01
C ASP A 113 21.99 12.84 -14.90
N PHE A 114 21.13 11.85 -15.18
CA PHE A 114 21.02 10.66 -14.35
C PHE A 114 21.73 9.52 -15.07
N THR A 115 23.03 9.39 -14.82
CA THR A 115 23.77 8.14 -15.04
C THR A 115 23.52 7.26 -13.80
N PRO A 116 22.67 6.23 -13.88
CA PRO A 116 22.65 5.22 -12.83
C PRO A 116 23.89 4.37 -13.06
N ASP A 117 24.90 4.53 -12.20
CA ASP A 117 26.02 3.61 -12.16
C ASP A 117 25.50 2.17 -12.03
N MET A 118 26.09 1.29 -12.84
CA MET A 118 25.82 -0.15 -12.92
C MET A 118 25.89 -0.87 -11.58
#